data_AF-A0A7C3CVR1-F1
#
_entry.id   AF-A0A7C3CVR1-F1
#
_cell.length_a   1.000
_cell.length_b   1.000
_cell.length_c   1.000
_cell.angle_alpha   90.00
_cell.angle_beta   90.00
_cell.angle_gamma   90.00
#
_symmetry.space_group_name_H-M   'P 1'
#
loop_
_entity.id
_entity.type
_entity.pdbx_description
1 polymer ?
#
loop_
_entity_poly.entity_id
_entity_poly.type
_entity_poly.pdbx_seq_one_letter_code
_entity_poly.pdbx_strand_id
1 'polypeptide(L)'
;MVSETHILPNRYTGKVYIFFNQDEGYEAEYESNARIYRIPKSGILRTQFKPNSGWIDSKKYLNFYYEVDDSLIPLNKFISGRDSLVNLDSNSIVVFEYGTGIGWEAFGQGEVNTTTYIVDSFKNFNKRDYSLTKDEFDNWNK
;
A
#
# COMPACT_ATOMS: atom_id res chain seq x y z
N MET A 1 7.19 -6.29 -16.01
CA MET A 1 6.88 -6.02 -14.59
C MET A 1 8.18 -5.74 -13.86
N VAL A 2 8.19 -4.68 -13.06
CA VAL A 2 9.31 -4.30 -12.19
C VAL A 2 8.93 -4.57 -10.73
N SER A 3 9.93 -4.83 -9.88
CA SER A 3 9.70 -5.00 -8.44
C SER A 3 9.16 -3.71 -7.81
N GLU A 4 8.44 -3.86 -6.72
CA GLU A 4 7.90 -2.75 -5.93
C GLU A 4 8.43 -2.84 -4.50
N THR A 5 8.87 -1.69 -3.99
CA THR A 5 9.28 -1.51 -2.62
C THR A 5 8.42 -0.43 -1.99
N HIS A 6 7.62 -0.84 -1.02
CA HIS A 6 6.70 0.01 -0.27
C HIS A 6 7.34 0.35 1.08
N ILE A 7 7.66 1.62 1.29
CA ILE A 7 8.30 2.11 2.51
C ILE A 7 7.25 2.86 3.31
N LEU A 8 6.91 2.33 4.48
CA LEU A 8 5.88 2.88 5.36
C LEU A 8 6.50 3.65 6.53
N PRO A 9 5.80 4.67 7.05
CA PRO A 9 6.22 5.34 8.29
C PRO A 9 6.29 4.35 9.45
N ASN A 10 7.24 4.53 10.36
CA ASN A 10 7.39 3.69 11.54
C ASN A 10 6.04 3.45 12.25
N ARG A 11 5.72 2.17 12.50
CA ARG A 11 4.49 1.72 13.18
C ARG A 11 3.18 2.12 12.48
N TYR A 12 3.21 2.48 11.20
CA TYR A 12 1.98 2.75 10.46
C TYR A 12 1.04 1.55 10.52
N THR A 13 -0.21 1.79 10.91
CA THR A 13 -1.32 0.83 10.80
C THR A 13 -2.49 1.51 10.14
N GLY A 14 -3.13 0.85 9.19
CA GLY A 14 -4.19 1.43 8.38
C GLY A 14 -4.20 0.86 6.97
N LYS A 15 -5.04 1.44 6.12
CA LYS A 15 -5.10 1.07 4.71
C LYS A 15 -4.33 2.07 3.87
N VAL A 16 -3.45 1.52 3.04
CA VAL A 16 -2.70 2.27 2.06
C VAL A 16 -3.50 2.36 0.77
N TYR A 17 -3.50 3.55 0.20
CA TYR A 17 -4.07 3.88 -1.09
C TYR A 17 -3.00 4.51 -1.97
N ILE A 18 -2.68 3.87 -3.08
CA ILE A 18 -1.78 4.40 -4.10
C ILE A 18 -2.60 4.72 -5.34
N PHE A 19 -2.60 5.99 -5.75
CA PHE A 19 -3.27 6.49 -6.94
C PHE A 19 -2.24 6.80 -8.02
N PHE A 20 -2.39 6.19 -9.19
CA PHE A 20 -1.45 6.30 -10.31
C PHE A 20 -1.88 7.38 -11.33
N ASN A 21 -0.95 7.78 -12.19
CA ASN A 21 -1.15 8.82 -13.22
C ASN A 21 -1.66 10.15 -12.63
N GLN A 22 -1.13 10.55 -11.48
CA GLN A 22 -1.50 11.80 -10.82
C GLN A 22 -0.46 12.86 -11.16
N ASP A 23 -0.75 13.75 -12.12
CA ASP A 23 0.20 14.77 -12.62
C ASP A 23 0.72 15.69 -11.49
N GLU A 24 -0.13 16.03 -10.53
CA GLU A 24 0.24 16.82 -9.33
C GLU A 24 0.71 15.96 -8.13
N GLY A 25 0.92 14.65 -8.35
CA GLY A 25 1.36 13.71 -7.33
C GLY A 25 2.88 13.69 -7.15
N TYR A 26 3.34 12.82 -6.24
CA TYR A 26 4.76 12.57 -6.04
C TYR A 26 5.41 11.97 -7.30
N GLU A 27 6.62 12.46 -7.60
CA GLU A 27 7.47 12.01 -8.70
C GLU A 27 7.77 10.51 -8.61
N ALA A 28 8.02 9.91 -9.77
CA ALA A 28 8.38 8.49 -9.87
C ALA A 28 9.80 8.23 -9.36
N GLU A 29 9.95 7.49 -8.25
CA GLU A 29 11.24 7.14 -7.65
C GLU A 29 11.63 5.69 -7.98
N TYR A 30 12.84 5.48 -8.53
CA TYR A 30 13.40 4.16 -8.78
C TYR A 30 14.69 3.96 -8.01
N GLU A 31 14.88 2.75 -7.47
CA GLU A 31 16.15 2.31 -6.90
C GLU A 31 16.44 0.88 -7.34
N SER A 32 17.63 0.64 -7.93
CA SER A 32 18.07 -0.70 -8.38
C SER A 32 17.03 -1.45 -9.23
N ASN A 33 16.34 -0.75 -10.14
CA ASN A 33 15.25 -1.25 -11.00
C ASN A 33 13.96 -1.67 -10.26
N ALA A 34 13.80 -1.31 -8.98
CA ALA A 34 12.53 -1.38 -8.27
C ALA A 34 11.87 0.01 -8.24
N ARG A 35 10.54 0.03 -8.28
CA ARG A 35 9.75 1.23 -8.00
C ARG A 35 9.68 1.43 -6.49
N ILE A 36 9.93 2.65 -6.04
CA ILE A 36 9.86 3.02 -4.64
C ILE A 36 8.56 3.77 -4.39
N TYR A 37 7.77 3.28 -3.45
CA TYR A 37 6.57 3.94 -2.97
C TYR A 37 6.79 4.33 -1.51
N ARG A 38 7.14 5.60 -1.28
CA ARG A 38 7.22 6.17 0.08
C ARG A 38 5.81 6.56 0.50
N ILE A 39 5.24 5.78 1.39
CA ILE A 39 3.87 5.97 1.84
C ILE A 39 3.82 7.15 2.83
N PRO A 40 3.02 8.19 2.58
CA PRO A 40 2.86 9.28 3.54
C PRO A 40 2.22 8.79 4.84
N LYS A 41 2.32 9.60 5.91
CA LYS A 41 1.67 9.31 7.20
C LYS A 41 0.16 9.11 7.11
N SER A 42 -0.49 9.74 6.13
CA SER A 42 -1.91 9.56 5.83
C SER A 42 -2.25 8.17 5.28
N GLY A 43 -1.27 7.44 4.75
CA GLY A 43 -1.51 6.22 3.96
C GLY A 43 -1.93 6.47 2.52
N ILE A 44 -2.06 7.73 2.09
CA ILE A 44 -2.53 8.10 0.76
C ILE A 44 -1.35 8.61 -0.06
N LEU A 45 -0.94 7.82 -1.05
CA LEU A 45 0.10 8.19 -2.01
C LEU A 45 -0.56 8.50 -3.36
N ARG A 46 -0.48 9.76 -3.79
CA ARG A 46 -0.72 10.12 -5.20
C ARG A 46 0.62 10.15 -5.92
N THR A 47 0.74 9.47 -7.04
CA THR A 47 2.00 9.38 -7.77
C THR A 47 1.83 9.52 -9.28
N GLN A 48 2.84 10.10 -9.91
CA GLN A 48 2.97 10.20 -11.36
C GLN A 48 3.32 8.85 -12.02
N PHE A 49 3.63 7.81 -11.24
CA PHE A 49 3.81 6.47 -11.79
C PHE A 49 2.60 6.04 -12.62
N LYS A 50 2.87 5.40 -13.76
CA LYS A 50 1.86 4.56 -14.42
C LYS A 50 1.69 3.26 -13.63
N PRO A 51 0.50 2.63 -13.63
CA PRO A 51 0.30 1.34 -12.98
C PRO A 51 1.31 0.30 -13.46
N ASN A 52 1.73 -0.60 -12.57
CA ASN A 52 2.56 -1.72 -12.98
C ASN A 52 1.68 -2.74 -13.71
N SER A 53 2.12 -3.24 -14.85
CA SER A 53 1.32 -4.13 -15.70
C SER A 53 1.79 -5.59 -15.62
N GLY A 54 0.83 -6.52 -15.69
CA GLY A 54 1.04 -7.96 -15.70
C GLY A 54 0.64 -8.65 -14.39
N TRP A 55 0.89 -9.95 -14.29
CA TRP A 55 0.66 -10.73 -13.07
C TRP A 55 1.83 -10.60 -12.10
N ILE A 56 1.53 -10.27 -10.84
CA ILE A 56 2.55 -10.06 -9.80
C ILE A 56 2.70 -11.30 -8.92
N ASP A 57 3.88 -11.92 -8.97
CA ASP A 57 4.29 -12.84 -7.91
C ASP A 57 4.58 -12.02 -6.65
N SER A 58 3.57 -11.94 -5.78
CA SER A 58 3.63 -11.15 -4.55
C SER A 58 4.79 -11.57 -3.64
N LYS A 59 5.26 -12.82 -3.69
CA LYS A 59 6.39 -13.29 -2.88
C LYS A 59 7.71 -12.74 -3.39
N LYS A 60 7.87 -12.64 -4.70
CA LYS A 60 9.13 -12.24 -5.34
C LYS A 60 9.24 -10.73 -5.60
N TYR A 61 8.15 -10.07 -5.96
CA TYR A 61 8.19 -8.72 -6.53
C TYR A 61 7.59 -7.63 -5.65
N LEU A 62 7.00 -7.97 -4.50
CA LEU A 62 6.48 -6.98 -3.54
C LEU A 62 7.28 -7.00 -2.25
N ASN A 63 7.90 -5.88 -1.90
CA ASN A 63 8.65 -5.71 -0.67
C ASN A 63 8.01 -4.60 0.16
N PHE A 64 7.94 -4.80 1.47
CA PHE A 64 7.31 -3.87 2.40
C PHE A 64 8.24 -3.64 3.58
N TYR A 65 8.42 -2.39 3.97
CA TYR A 65 9.31 -2.02 5.07
C TYR A 65 8.68 -0.93 5.92
N TYR A 66 9.03 -0.89 7.20
CA TYR A 66 9.00 0.34 7.97
C TYR A 66 10.32 1.07 7.85
N GLU A 67 10.26 2.39 7.73
CA GLU A 67 11.41 3.28 7.91
C GLU A 67 11.49 3.69 9.39
N VAL A 68 12.62 3.37 10.04
CA VAL A 68 12.91 3.64 11.45
C VAL A 68 14.32 4.17 11.56
N ASP A 69 14.50 5.43 11.95
CA ASP A 69 15.81 6.07 12.13
C ASP A 69 16.77 5.78 10.95
N ASP A 70 16.30 6.09 9.73
CA ASP A 70 17.00 5.87 8.45
C ASP A 70 17.30 4.39 8.10
N SER A 71 16.71 3.45 8.82
CA SER A 71 16.82 2.01 8.57
C SER A 71 15.50 1.40 8.08
N LEU A 72 15.60 0.42 7.19
CA LEU A 72 14.43 -0.31 6.67
C LEU A 72 14.24 -1.64 7.41
N ILE A 73 13.12 -1.77 8.11
CA ILE A 73 12.73 -2.99 8.82
C ILE A 73 11.68 -3.75 7.98
N PRO A 74 11.96 -4.99 7.54
CA PRO A 74 11.04 -5.72 6.66
C PRO A 74 9.73 -6.09 7.36
N LEU A 75 8.63 -5.98 6.61
CA LEU A 75 7.29 -6.38 7.02
C LEU A 75 6.92 -7.74 6.41
N ASN A 76 6.29 -8.58 7.23
CA ASN A 76 5.69 -9.82 6.75
C ASN A 76 4.42 -9.51 5.93
N LYS A 77 4.16 -10.32 4.89
CA LYS A 77 3.07 -10.13 3.94
C LYS A 77 2.19 -11.38 3.83
N PHE A 78 0.88 -11.17 3.84
CA PHE A 78 -0.19 -12.17 3.72
C PHE A 78 -1.13 -11.76 2.58
N ILE A 79 -0.57 -11.78 1.37
CA ILE A 79 -1.21 -11.22 0.16
C ILE A 79 -1.94 -12.31 -0.65
N SER A 80 -1.65 -13.59 -0.43
CA SER A 80 -2.29 -14.70 -1.16
C SER A 80 -2.41 -15.98 -0.33
N GLY A 81 -3.65 -16.47 -0.15
CA GLY A 81 -3.99 -17.80 0.37
C GLY A 81 -4.34 -17.86 1.87
N ARG A 82 -5.49 -18.51 2.19
CA ARG A 82 -5.95 -18.78 3.58
C ARG A 82 -4.94 -19.60 4.40
N ASP A 83 -4.09 -20.39 3.75
CA ASP A 83 -3.25 -21.40 4.39
C ASP A 83 -2.09 -20.83 5.22
N SER A 84 -1.81 -19.53 5.12
CA SER A 84 -0.71 -18.92 5.88
C SER A 84 -1.16 -18.37 7.26
N LEU A 85 -2.46 -18.41 7.57
CA LEU A 85 -3.03 -17.80 8.79
C LEU A 85 -2.95 -18.67 10.05
N VAL A 86 -2.64 -19.97 9.92
CA VAL A 86 -2.85 -20.95 11.00
C VAL A 86 -1.82 -20.82 12.15
N ASN A 87 -0.69 -20.12 11.96
CA ASN A 87 0.40 -20.03 12.94
C ASN A 87 0.88 -18.60 13.28
N LEU A 88 0.13 -17.56 12.90
CA LEU A 88 0.50 -16.18 13.23
C LEU A 88 0.04 -15.79 14.63
N ASP A 89 0.93 -15.21 15.42
CA ASP A 89 0.52 -14.45 16.60
C ASP A 89 -0.42 -13.32 16.16
N SER A 90 -1.62 -13.28 16.75
CA SER A 90 -2.68 -12.31 16.41
C SER A 90 -2.28 -10.84 16.55
N ASN A 91 -1.20 -10.54 17.28
CA ASN A 91 -0.64 -9.20 17.47
C ASN A 91 0.39 -8.82 16.40
N SER A 92 0.86 -9.76 15.60
CA SER A 92 1.86 -9.51 14.55
C SER A 92 1.28 -8.55 13.52
N ILE A 93 2.00 -7.44 13.26
CA ILE A 93 1.64 -6.50 12.21
C ILE A 93 2.11 -7.04 10.87
N VAL A 94 1.20 -7.13 9.90
CA VAL A 94 1.46 -7.68 8.59
C VAL A 94 0.70 -6.94 7.50
N VAL A 95 1.08 -7.17 6.24
CA VAL A 95 0.40 -6.65 5.06
C VAL A 95 -0.68 -7.61 4.57
N PHE A 96 -1.92 -7.15 4.41
CA PHE A 96 -3.08 -7.89 3.95
C PHE A 96 -3.68 -7.30 2.65
N GLU A 97 -4.43 -8.12 1.92
CA GLU A 97 -5.34 -7.70 0.85
C GLU A 97 -4.72 -6.76 -0.19
N TYR A 98 -3.46 -6.99 -0.56
CA TYR A 98 -2.87 -6.25 -1.66
C TYR A 98 -3.65 -6.54 -2.95
N GLY A 99 -4.18 -5.49 -3.53
CA GLY A 99 -4.99 -5.56 -4.74
C GLY A 99 -4.76 -4.34 -5.61
N THR A 100 -4.79 -4.57 -6.92
CA THR A 100 -4.82 -3.53 -7.94
C THR A 100 -6.25 -3.42 -8.48
N GLY A 101 -6.73 -2.22 -8.76
CA GLY A 101 -8.07 -2.05 -9.29
C GLY A 101 -8.33 -0.64 -9.81
N ILE A 102 -9.61 -0.36 -10.03
CA ILE A 102 -10.12 0.96 -10.38
C ILE A 102 -10.94 1.42 -9.19
N GLY A 103 -10.42 2.37 -8.41
CA GLY A 103 -10.97 2.67 -7.08
C GLY A 103 -11.95 3.84 -7.02
N TRP A 104 -12.07 4.64 -8.09
CA TRP A 104 -12.44 6.05 -7.96
C TRP A 104 -13.76 6.47 -8.61
N GLU A 105 -14.55 5.51 -9.10
CA GLU A 105 -15.92 5.77 -9.57
C GLU A 105 -16.80 6.32 -8.43
N ALA A 106 -16.59 5.89 -7.20
CA ALA A 106 -17.45 6.19 -6.04
C ALA A 106 -17.45 7.67 -5.59
N PHE A 107 -16.46 8.48 -5.95
CA PHE A 107 -16.39 9.91 -5.62
C PHE A 107 -16.60 10.83 -6.83
N GLY A 108 -17.07 10.28 -7.96
CA GLY A 108 -17.53 11.06 -9.12
C GLY A 108 -16.43 11.69 -9.97
N GLN A 109 -15.17 11.25 -9.86
CA GLN A 109 -14.02 11.84 -10.56
C GLN A 109 -13.43 10.95 -11.68
N GLY A 110 -14.15 9.90 -12.08
CA GLY A 110 -13.73 8.99 -13.16
C GLY A 110 -12.85 7.83 -12.70
N GLU A 111 -12.48 6.95 -13.63
CA GLU A 111 -11.70 5.76 -13.35
C GLU A 111 -10.23 6.09 -13.07
N VAL A 112 -9.79 5.90 -11.82
CA VAL A 112 -8.38 6.00 -11.43
C VAL A 112 -7.85 4.62 -11.08
N ASN A 113 -6.73 4.24 -11.70
CA ASN A 113 -6.02 3.02 -11.36
C ASN A 113 -5.41 3.16 -9.96
N THR A 114 -5.64 2.14 -9.13
CA THR A 114 -5.20 2.14 -7.74
C THR A 114 -4.51 0.84 -7.36
N THR A 115 -3.66 0.95 -6.35
CA THR A 115 -3.23 -0.19 -5.53
C THR A 115 -3.64 0.09 -4.10
N THR A 116 -4.19 -0.92 -3.43
CA THR A 116 -4.54 -0.84 -2.02
C THR A 116 -4.05 -2.05 -1.26
N TYR A 117 -3.70 -1.87 0.00
CA TYR A 117 -3.40 -2.94 0.94
C TYR A 117 -3.58 -2.45 2.37
N ILE A 118 -3.73 -3.36 3.32
CA ILE A 118 -3.90 -3.04 4.74
C ILE A 118 -2.64 -3.44 5.50
N VAL A 119 -2.17 -2.60 6.41
CA VAL A 119 -1.11 -2.92 7.35
C VAL A 119 -1.69 -2.90 8.75
N ASP A 120 -1.88 -4.07 9.36
CA ASP A 120 -2.36 -4.17 10.74
C ASP A 120 -2.09 -5.56 11.31
N SER A 121 -2.51 -5.76 12.56
CA SER A 121 -2.58 -7.05 13.23
C SER A 121 -3.87 -7.80 12.88
N PHE A 122 -3.80 -9.13 12.86
CA PHE A 122 -4.98 -9.98 12.58
C PHE A 122 -6.14 -9.71 13.54
N LYS A 123 -5.85 -9.41 14.82
CA LYS A 123 -6.88 -9.08 15.82
C LYS A 123 -7.67 -7.81 15.51
N ASN A 124 -7.09 -6.87 14.76
CA ASN A 124 -7.68 -5.57 14.44
C ASN A 124 -8.25 -5.52 13.03
N PHE A 125 -7.76 -6.38 12.14
CA PHE A 125 -8.13 -6.40 10.73
C PHE A 125 -9.65 -6.42 10.50
N ASN A 126 -10.42 -7.22 11.24
CA ASN A 126 -11.88 -7.26 11.09
C ASN A 126 -12.65 -6.29 12.02
N LYS A 127 -11.95 -5.39 12.73
CA LYS A 127 -12.55 -4.51 13.76
C LYS A 127 -12.51 -3.03 13.42
N ARG A 128 -11.70 -2.64 12.44
CA ARG A 128 -11.53 -1.23 12.05
C ARG A 128 -12.24 -0.99 10.74
N ASP A 129 -12.79 0.22 10.61
CA ASP A 129 -13.16 0.74 9.30
C ASP A 129 -11.90 1.30 8.63
N TYR A 130 -11.67 0.85 7.41
CA TYR A 130 -10.54 1.28 6.57
C TYR A 130 -11.02 2.03 5.34
N SER A 131 -12.30 2.41 5.31
CA SER A 131 -12.85 3.18 4.21
C SER A 131 -12.13 4.53 4.10
N LEU A 132 -11.80 4.89 2.86
CA LEU A 132 -11.25 6.19 2.55
C LEU A 132 -12.42 7.16 2.40
N THR A 133 -12.39 8.26 3.13
CA THR A 133 -13.38 9.33 2.97
C THR A 133 -12.98 10.29 1.84
N LYS A 134 -13.97 11.02 1.31
CA LYS A 134 -13.72 12.08 0.31
C LYS A 134 -12.79 13.16 0.86
N ASP A 135 -12.99 13.56 2.11
CA ASP A 135 -12.20 14.60 2.74
C ASP A 135 -10.73 14.19 2.90
N GLU A 136 -10.45 12.97 3.34
CA GLU A 136 -9.08 12.44 3.44
C GLU A 136 -8.40 12.40 2.07
N PHE A 137 -9.14 12.00 1.03
CA PHE A 137 -8.61 12.02 -0.32
C PHE A 137 -8.31 13.42 -0.81
N ASP A 138 -9.27 14.35 -0.70
CA ASP A 138 -9.11 15.71 -1.19
C ASP A 138 -7.97 16.44 -0.43
N ASN A 139 -7.68 16.02 0.80
CA ASN A 139 -6.67 16.59 1.68
C ASN A 139 -5.46 15.66 1.92
N TRP A 140 -5.13 14.84 0.92
CA TRP A 140 -4.09 13.80 0.99
C TRP A 140 -2.67 14.27 1.37
N ASN A 141 -2.36 15.55 1.13
CA ASN A 141 -1.05 16.16 1.33
C ASN A 141 -0.93 16.99 2.62
N LYS A 142 -1.92 16.93 3.52
CA LYS A 142 -1.88 17.63 4.82
C LYS A 142 -0.96 16.95 5.83
#